data_AF-A0A401U218-F1
#
_entry.id   AF-A0A401U218-F1
#
_cell.length_a   1.000
_cell.length_b   1.000
_cell.length_c   1.000
_cell.angle_alpha   90.00
_cell.angle_beta   90.00
_cell.angle_gamma   90.00
#
_symmetry.space_group_name_H-M   'P 1'
#
loop_
_entity.id
_entity.type
_entity.pdbx_description
1 polymer ?
#
loop_
_entity_poly.entity_id
_entity_poly.type
_entity_poly.pdbx_seq_one_letter_code
_entity_poly.pdbx_strand_id
1 'polypeptide(L)'
;VLVVAGVDVLVVTGVDVLVVAGVDVLVVAGVDVLVAAGMDVLVVAVVDVLVVAGVDVLVVAGDDVLVVAGIDVLVVAGVDMLVVAGVDVLVVAGVEVLVVAGFDALVVAGIDVLVVAGVDVLVAAGMDVLVVAVVDVLVVAVGDVLVVAGDDGLVVAGIDVLVVAGVDLLVVAGVDVLVVAGI
;
A
#
# COMPACT_ATOMS: atom_id res chain seq x y z
N VAL A 1 -24.75 -9.45 10.39
CA VAL A 1 -24.13 -8.41 11.24
C VAL A 1 -23.77 -9.00 12.59
N LEU A 2 -22.47 -9.11 12.88
CA LEU A 2 -21.90 -9.46 14.17
C LEU A 2 -21.11 -8.26 14.70
N VAL A 3 -21.29 -7.94 15.99
CA VAL A 3 -20.56 -6.84 16.65
C VAL A 3 -19.86 -7.40 17.88
N VAL A 4 -18.55 -7.19 17.99
CA VAL A 4 -17.72 -7.69 19.10
C VAL A 4 -16.81 -6.57 19.61
N ALA A 5 -16.59 -6.51 20.92
CA ALA A 5 -15.60 -5.63 21.50
C ALA A 5 -14.98 -6.20 22.78
N GLY A 6 -13.71 -5.87 23.04
CA GLY A 6 -13.04 -6.14 24.31
C GLY A 6 -12.80 -7.62 24.59
N VAL A 7 -12.36 -8.37 23.59
CA VAL A 7 -11.98 -9.79 23.74
C VAL A 7 -10.53 -9.96 23.33
N ASP A 8 -9.80 -10.83 24.03
CA ASP A 8 -8.37 -11.05 23.72
C ASP A 8 -8.19 -11.69 22.33
N VAL A 9 -9.01 -12.69 22.00
CA VAL A 9 -8.90 -13.44 20.73
C VAL A 9 -10.28 -13.66 20.13
N LEU A 10 -10.41 -13.37 18.83
CA LEU A 10 -11.61 -13.62 18.05
C LEU A 10 -11.27 -14.26 16.70
N VAL A 11 -12.00 -15.33 16.35
CA VAL A 11 -11.93 -15.97 15.04
C VAL A 11 -13.33 -16.00 14.45
N VAL A 12 -13.50 -15.43 13.25
CA VAL A 12 -14.81 -15.35 12.58
C VAL A 12 -14.70 -15.82 11.15
N THR A 13 -15.70 -16.58 10.69
CA THR A 13 -15.83 -16.97 9.30
C THR A 13 -17.27 -16.86 8.82
N GLY A 14 -17.46 -16.55 7.54
CA GLY A 14 -18.76 -16.67 6.86
C GLY A 14 -19.85 -15.76 7.43
N VAL A 15 -19.55 -14.47 7.61
CA VAL A 15 -20.53 -13.47 8.07
C VAL A 15 -20.65 -12.35 7.05
N ASP A 16 -21.86 -11.91 6.75
CA ASP A 16 -22.06 -10.82 5.78
C ASP A 16 -21.44 -9.50 6.27
N VAL A 17 -21.55 -9.20 7.57
CA VAL A 17 -21.05 -7.95 8.15
C VAL A 17 -20.49 -8.20 9.53
N LEU A 18 -19.27 -7.73 9.77
CA LEU A 18 -18.55 -7.82 11.04
C LEU A 18 -18.03 -6.44 11.46
N VAL A 19 -18.30 -6.05 12.70
CA VAL A 19 -17.74 -4.84 13.33
C VAL A 19 -17.02 -5.22 14.61
N VAL A 20 -15.73 -4.92 14.70
CA VAL A 20 -14.89 -5.31 15.85
C VAL A 20 -14.11 -4.11 16.37
N ALA A 21 -13.98 -4.00 17.70
CA ALA A 21 -13.12 -2.99 18.30
C ALA A 21 -12.42 -3.49 19.57
N GLY A 22 -11.15 -3.13 19.77
CA GLY A 22 -10.43 -3.44 21.01
C GLY A 22 -10.24 -4.95 21.20
N VAL A 23 -9.61 -5.60 20.22
CA VAL A 23 -9.32 -7.04 20.24
C VAL A 23 -7.84 -7.25 20.01
N ASP A 24 -7.15 -7.96 20.89
CA ASP A 24 -5.70 -8.14 20.76
C ASP A 24 -5.38 -8.94 19.47
N VAL A 25 -6.09 -10.05 19.23
CA VAL A 25 -5.90 -10.88 18.02
C VAL A 25 -7.22 -11.20 17.32
N LEU A 26 -7.36 -10.75 16.07
CA LEU A 26 -8.50 -11.05 15.21
C LEU A 26 -8.08 -11.81 13.95
N VAL A 27 -8.73 -12.94 13.68
CA VAL A 27 -8.59 -13.70 12.42
C VAL A 27 -9.95 -13.81 11.75
N VAL A 28 -10.04 -13.34 10.51
CA VAL A 28 -11.30 -13.30 9.74
C VAL A 28 -11.11 -13.92 8.37
N ALA A 29 -12.11 -14.70 7.92
CA ALA A 29 -12.17 -15.16 6.53
C ALA A 29 -13.59 -15.21 5.97
N GLY A 30 -13.77 -14.81 4.70
CA GLY A 30 -15.05 -14.92 3.99
C GLY A 30 -16.12 -14.03 4.61
N VAL A 31 -15.90 -12.72 4.55
CA VAL A 31 -16.81 -11.69 5.10
C VAL A 31 -17.08 -10.64 4.04
N ASP A 32 -18.33 -10.28 3.78
CA ASP A 32 -18.61 -9.27 2.74
C ASP A 32 -18.13 -7.88 3.20
N VAL A 33 -18.39 -7.51 4.47
CA VAL A 33 -17.96 -6.22 5.04
C VAL A 33 -17.36 -6.36 6.42
N LEU A 34 -16.10 -5.94 6.59
CA LEU A 34 -15.40 -5.87 7.88
C LEU A 34 -15.00 -4.43 8.21
N VAL A 35 -15.42 -3.96 9.39
CA VAL A 35 -14.92 -2.73 10.01
C VAL A 35 -14.23 -3.09 11.32
N ALA A 36 -12.94 -2.77 11.45
CA ALA A 36 -12.16 -3.15 12.62
C ALA A 36 -11.26 -2.01 13.12
N ALA A 37 -11.16 -1.83 14.43
CA ALA A 37 -10.28 -0.81 15.00
C ALA A 37 -9.68 -1.16 16.37
N GLY A 38 -8.45 -0.73 16.61
CA GLY A 38 -7.76 -0.93 17.89
C GLY A 38 -7.44 -2.41 18.13
N MET A 39 -6.53 -2.97 17.35
CA MET A 39 -6.07 -4.35 17.51
C MET A 39 -4.54 -4.41 17.56
N ASP A 40 -3.98 -5.39 18.25
CA ASP A 40 -2.53 -5.63 18.16
C ASP A 40 -2.23 -6.40 16.85
N VAL A 41 -3.05 -7.40 16.54
CA VAL A 41 -2.89 -8.25 15.34
C VAL A 41 -4.23 -8.49 14.65
N LEU A 42 -4.27 -8.21 13.34
CA LEU A 42 -5.38 -8.56 12.46
C LEU A 42 -4.88 -9.36 11.25
N VAL A 43 -5.48 -10.54 11.04
CA VAL A 43 -5.28 -11.36 9.84
C VAL A 43 -6.61 -11.52 9.11
N VAL A 44 -6.67 -11.09 7.86
CA VAL A 44 -7.88 -11.14 7.03
C VAL A 44 -7.61 -11.86 5.72
N ALA A 45 -8.59 -12.66 5.29
CA ALA A 45 -8.58 -13.24 3.95
C ALA A 45 -9.98 -13.25 3.34
N VAL A 46 -10.08 -12.92 2.05
CA VAL A 46 -11.32 -13.02 1.28
C VAL A 46 -12.43 -12.16 1.89
N VAL A 47 -12.26 -10.85 1.80
CA VAL A 47 -13.24 -9.85 2.21
C VAL A 47 -13.56 -8.86 1.09
N ASP A 48 -14.83 -8.67 0.75
CA ASP A 48 -15.18 -7.75 -0.34
C ASP A 48 -14.83 -6.29 0.04
N VAL A 49 -15.16 -5.87 1.28
CA VAL A 49 -14.85 -4.53 1.78
C VAL A 49 -14.27 -4.56 3.19
N LEU A 50 -13.01 -4.14 3.32
CA LEU A 50 -12.28 -4.05 4.58
C LEU A 50 -11.92 -2.60 4.92
N VAL A 51 -12.34 -2.14 6.10
CA VAL A 51 -11.96 -0.84 6.68
C VAL A 51 -11.28 -1.05 8.03
N VAL A 52 -10.02 -0.64 8.15
CA VAL A 52 -9.20 -0.87 9.36
C VAL A 52 -8.54 0.41 9.84
N ALA A 53 -8.51 0.61 11.16
CA ALA A 53 -7.76 1.71 11.77
C ALA A 53 -7.08 1.33 13.09
N GLY A 54 -5.84 1.79 13.29
CA GLY A 54 -5.14 1.62 14.57
C GLY A 54 -4.84 0.16 14.88
N VAL A 55 -3.94 -0.43 14.09
CA VAL A 55 -3.52 -1.83 14.28
C VAL A 55 -2.01 -1.93 14.22
N ASP A 56 -1.36 -2.64 15.15
CA ASP A 56 0.09 -2.77 15.10
C ASP A 56 0.53 -3.64 13.91
N VAL A 57 -0.10 -4.82 13.74
CA VAL A 57 0.20 -5.74 12.62
C VAL A 57 -1.06 -6.14 11.86
N LEU A 58 -1.11 -5.79 10.57
CA LEU A 58 -2.19 -6.17 9.66
C LEU A 58 -1.67 -7.00 8.49
N VAL A 59 -2.25 -8.19 8.29
CA VAL A 59 -2.01 -9.06 7.14
C VAL A 59 -3.31 -9.30 6.40
N VAL A 60 -3.35 -8.99 5.09
CA VAL A 60 -4.55 -9.09 4.25
C VAL A 60 -4.25 -9.86 2.97
N ALA A 61 -5.19 -10.72 2.55
CA ALA A 61 -5.10 -11.40 1.27
C ALA A 61 -6.46 -11.62 0.57
N GLY A 62 -6.54 -11.25 -0.71
CA GLY A 62 -7.68 -11.58 -1.57
C GLY A 62 -8.94 -10.75 -1.32
N ASP A 63 -8.78 -9.45 -1.11
CA ASP A 63 -9.89 -8.53 -0.81
C ASP A 63 -10.20 -7.62 -2.01
N ASP A 64 -11.45 -7.27 -2.28
CA ASP A 64 -11.75 -6.37 -3.42
C ASP A 64 -11.38 -4.92 -3.06
N VAL A 65 -11.78 -4.44 -1.87
CA VAL A 65 -11.53 -3.07 -1.42
C VAL A 65 -10.96 -3.05 -0.01
N LEU A 66 -9.79 -2.42 0.14
CA LEU A 66 -9.11 -2.24 1.42
C LEU A 66 -8.81 -0.75 1.69
N VAL A 67 -9.34 -0.25 2.81
CA VAL A 67 -9.07 1.11 3.31
C VAL A 67 -8.46 1.04 4.70
N VAL A 68 -7.27 1.60 4.86
CA VAL A 68 -6.46 1.41 6.07
C VAL A 68 -5.84 2.72 6.55
N ALA A 69 -5.80 2.92 7.86
CA ALA A 69 -5.10 4.05 8.47
C ALA A 69 -4.43 3.73 9.81
N GLY A 70 -3.23 4.26 10.06
CA GLY A 70 -2.55 4.14 11.35
C GLY A 70 -2.18 2.69 11.66
N ILE A 71 -1.26 2.13 10.88
CA ILE A 71 -0.76 0.76 11.05
C ILE A 71 0.76 0.79 11.19
N ASP A 72 1.34 0.04 12.13
CA ASP A 72 2.80 -0.01 12.21
C ASP A 72 3.36 -0.90 11.08
N VAL A 73 2.80 -2.10 10.90
CA VAL A 73 3.22 -3.05 9.86
C VAL A 73 2.02 -3.57 9.06
N LEU A 74 2.01 -3.31 7.76
CA LEU A 74 0.98 -3.76 6.83
C LEU A 74 1.56 -4.65 5.73
N VAL A 75 0.99 -5.85 5.57
CA VAL A 75 1.29 -6.78 4.48
C VAL A 75 0.01 -7.10 3.71
N VAL A 76 0.01 -6.83 2.40
CA VAL A 76 -1.16 -7.02 1.53
C VAL A 76 -0.80 -7.82 0.28
N ALA A 77 -1.66 -8.77 -0.09
CA ALA A 77 -1.53 -9.51 -1.34
C ALA A 77 -2.87 -9.69 -2.06
N GLY A 78 -2.93 -9.42 -3.36
CA GLY A 78 -4.12 -9.70 -4.18
C GLY A 78 -5.32 -8.84 -3.76
N VAL A 79 -5.24 -7.53 -4.02
CA VAL A 79 -6.34 -6.60 -3.74
C VAL A 79 -6.66 -5.76 -4.97
N ASP A 80 -7.93 -5.55 -5.30
CA ASP A 80 -8.25 -4.74 -6.48
C ASP A 80 -8.01 -3.25 -6.20
N MET A 81 -8.56 -2.73 -5.10
CA MET A 81 -8.39 -1.33 -4.69
C MET A 81 -7.86 -1.21 -3.26
N LEU A 82 -6.70 -0.57 -3.10
CA LEU A 82 -6.06 -0.32 -1.82
C LEU A 82 -5.80 1.18 -1.58
N VAL A 83 -6.35 1.70 -0.48
CA VAL A 83 -6.10 3.07 0.00
C VAL A 83 -5.51 3.02 1.40
N VAL A 84 -4.31 3.58 1.60
CA VAL A 84 -3.60 3.51 2.88
C VAL A 84 -3.02 4.86 3.27
N ALA A 85 -3.13 5.21 4.55
CA ALA A 85 -2.53 6.42 5.09
C ALA A 85 -1.88 6.21 6.46
N GLY A 86 -0.69 6.77 6.65
CA GLY A 86 -0.02 6.78 7.96
C GLY A 86 0.35 5.37 8.42
N VAL A 87 1.29 4.75 7.72
CA VAL A 87 1.78 3.42 8.06
C VAL A 87 3.30 3.41 8.02
N ASP A 88 3.95 2.86 9.05
CA ASP A 88 5.42 2.91 9.12
C ASP A 88 6.03 2.01 8.05
N VAL A 89 5.60 0.74 7.98
CA VAL A 89 6.12 -0.25 7.03
C VAL A 89 4.99 -0.91 6.24
N LEU A 90 5.05 -0.80 4.91
CA LEU A 90 4.10 -1.41 3.98
C LEU A 90 4.78 -2.31 2.95
N VAL A 91 4.29 -3.55 2.85
CA VAL A 91 4.66 -4.52 1.81
C VAL A 91 3.40 -4.93 1.04
N VAL A 92 3.38 -4.70 -0.28
CA VAL A 92 2.23 -5.01 -1.15
C VAL A 92 2.65 -5.81 -2.37
N ALA A 93 1.84 -6.79 -2.75
CA ALA A 93 2.00 -7.51 -4.00
C ALA A 93 0.65 -7.76 -4.71
N GLY A 94 0.60 -7.54 -6.03
CA GLY A 94 -0.56 -7.88 -6.84
C GLY A 94 -1.78 -7.03 -6.51
N VAL A 95 -1.75 -5.75 -6.85
CA VAL A 95 -2.87 -4.82 -6.64
C VAL A 95 -3.18 -4.05 -7.90
N GLU A 96 -4.44 -3.91 -8.29
CA GLU A 96 -4.76 -3.13 -9.50
C GLU A 96 -4.55 -1.64 -9.26
N VAL A 97 -5.11 -1.09 -8.17
CA VAL A 97 -4.99 0.34 -7.83
C VAL A 97 -4.55 0.53 -6.39
N LEU A 98 -3.39 1.18 -6.21
CA LEU A 98 -2.81 1.51 -4.92
C LEU A 98 -2.63 3.02 -4.75
N VAL A 99 -3.25 3.59 -3.72
CA VAL A 99 -3.09 4.99 -3.30
C VAL A 99 -2.57 5.05 -1.88
N VAL A 100 -1.43 5.69 -1.69
CA VAL A 100 -0.71 5.68 -0.40
C VAL A 100 -0.18 7.07 -0.05
N ALA A 101 -0.30 7.45 1.23
CA ALA A 101 0.39 8.61 1.78
C ALA A 101 0.94 8.43 3.20
N GLY A 102 2.12 9.00 3.47
CA GLY A 102 2.73 9.05 4.81
C GLY A 102 3.28 7.70 5.30
N PHE A 103 4.46 7.32 4.80
CA PHE A 103 5.16 6.08 5.18
C PHE A 103 6.64 6.31 5.40
N ASP A 104 7.23 5.49 6.27
CA ASP A 104 8.69 5.45 6.40
C ASP A 104 9.28 4.50 5.33
N ALA A 105 8.67 3.33 5.13
CA ALA A 105 9.14 2.34 4.16
C ALA A 105 8.00 1.69 3.37
N LEU A 106 8.10 1.75 2.05
CA LEU A 106 7.16 1.13 1.11
C LEU A 106 7.88 0.19 0.13
N VAL A 107 7.45 -1.07 0.11
CA VAL A 107 7.89 -2.09 -0.86
C VAL A 107 6.69 -2.64 -1.61
N VAL A 108 6.68 -2.48 -2.94
CA VAL A 108 5.53 -2.84 -3.80
C VAL A 108 5.99 -3.63 -5.02
N ALA A 109 5.18 -4.60 -5.44
CA ALA A 109 5.44 -5.37 -6.65
C ALA A 109 4.16 -5.77 -7.40
N GLY A 110 4.16 -5.66 -8.73
CA GLY A 110 3.02 -6.05 -9.55
C GLY A 110 1.77 -5.24 -9.23
N ILE A 111 1.83 -3.93 -9.49
CA ILE A 111 0.76 -2.97 -9.27
C ILE A 111 0.45 -2.30 -10.60
N ASP A 112 -0.80 -2.27 -11.05
CA ASP A 112 -1.09 -1.63 -12.35
C ASP A 112 -0.98 -0.11 -12.21
N VAL A 113 -1.63 0.48 -11.20
CA VAL A 113 -1.59 1.93 -10.94
C VAL A 113 -1.20 2.21 -9.49
N LEU A 114 -0.08 2.91 -9.31
CA LEU A 114 0.41 3.34 -8.00
C LEU A 114 0.52 4.86 -7.93
N VAL A 115 -0.11 5.45 -6.90
CA VAL A 115 0.01 6.86 -6.55
C VAL A 115 0.54 6.99 -5.12
N VAL A 116 1.68 7.66 -4.96
CA VAL A 116 2.41 7.79 -3.69
C VAL A 116 2.66 9.26 -3.36
N ALA A 117 2.47 9.63 -2.09
CA ALA A 117 2.86 10.93 -1.58
C ALA A 117 3.49 10.85 -0.18
N GLY A 118 4.65 11.47 0.02
CA GLY A 118 5.28 11.60 1.34
C GLY A 118 5.74 10.25 1.90
N VAL A 119 6.78 9.69 1.30
CA VAL A 119 7.39 8.42 1.75
C VAL A 119 8.90 8.59 1.85
N ASP A 120 9.52 8.14 2.94
CA ASP A 120 10.99 8.27 3.05
C ASP A 120 11.70 7.32 2.08
N VAL A 121 11.33 6.03 2.08
CA VAL A 121 11.94 5.02 1.19
C VAL A 121 10.88 4.25 0.40
N LEU A 122 10.98 4.30 -0.93
CA LEU A 122 10.14 3.53 -1.84
C LEU A 122 10.94 2.59 -2.73
N VAL A 123 10.57 1.31 -2.74
CA VAL A 123 11.05 0.30 -3.67
C VAL A 123 9.88 -0.29 -4.44
N ALA A 124 9.82 -0.04 -5.74
CA ALA A 124 8.77 -0.53 -6.63
C ALA A 124 9.31 -1.39 -7.77
N ALA A 125 8.59 -2.46 -8.11
CA ALA A 125 8.92 -3.28 -9.26
C ALA A 125 7.70 -3.78 -10.04
N GLY A 126 7.74 -3.66 -11.37
CA GLY A 126 6.68 -4.15 -12.27
C GLY A 126 5.39 -3.34 -12.12
N MET A 127 5.47 -2.03 -12.41
CA MET A 127 4.31 -1.13 -12.42
C MET A 127 3.92 -0.78 -13.85
N ASP A 128 2.63 -0.65 -14.17
CA ASP A 128 2.25 -0.03 -15.46
C ASP A 128 2.35 1.51 -15.34
N VAL A 129 1.76 2.08 -14.29
CA VAL A 129 1.78 3.52 -14.03
C VAL A 129 2.18 3.80 -12.58
N LEU A 130 3.23 4.60 -12.40
CA LEU A 130 3.69 5.07 -11.11
C LEU A 130 3.76 6.61 -11.08
N VAL A 131 3.02 7.22 -10.16
CA VAL A 131 3.06 8.65 -9.86
C VAL A 131 3.55 8.85 -8.42
N VAL A 132 4.67 9.54 -8.26
CA VAL A 132 5.31 9.78 -6.97
C VAL A 132 5.52 11.27 -6.75
N ALA A 133 5.23 11.71 -5.54
CA ALA A 133 5.57 13.05 -5.08
C ALA A 133 6.18 13.00 -3.67
N VAL A 134 7.28 13.73 -3.46
CA VAL A 134 7.92 13.91 -2.16
C VAL A 134 8.38 12.58 -1.57
N VAL A 135 9.45 12.03 -2.14
CA VAL A 135 10.15 10.84 -1.64
C VAL A 135 11.64 11.07 -1.49
N ASP A 136 12.22 10.72 -0.34
CA ASP A 136 13.66 10.91 -0.12
C ASP A 136 14.47 9.94 -0.99
N VAL A 137 14.11 8.66 -1.00
CA VAL A 137 14.78 7.63 -1.82
C VAL A 137 13.78 6.78 -2.58
N LEU A 138 13.80 6.91 -3.91
CA LEU A 138 12.97 6.16 -4.84
C LEU A 138 13.82 5.20 -5.69
N VAL A 139 13.50 3.90 -5.61
CA VAL A 139 14.07 2.86 -6.47
C VAL A 139 12.95 2.18 -7.26
N VAL A 140 12.99 2.27 -8.59
CA VAL A 140 11.99 1.67 -9.48
C VAL A 140 12.65 0.75 -10.51
N ALA A 141 12.12 -0.46 -10.67
CA ALA A 141 12.56 -1.39 -11.70
C ALA A 141 11.39 -1.93 -12.51
N VAL A 142 11.46 -1.82 -13.84
CA VAL A 142 10.46 -2.31 -14.79
C VAL A 142 9.11 -1.60 -14.66
N GLY A 143 8.73 -0.87 -15.70
CA GLY A 143 7.40 -0.30 -15.82
C GLY A 143 7.21 0.61 -17.03
N ASP A 144 5.96 0.96 -17.33
CA ASP A 144 5.68 1.69 -18.57
C ASP A 144 5.82 3.21 -18.36
N VAL A 145 5.14 3.77 -17.35
CA VAL A 145 5.12 5.22 -17.10
C VAL A 145 5.50 5.53 -15.66
N LEU A 146 6.52 6.38 -15.50
CA LEU A 146 6.95 6.91 -14.21
C LEU A 146 6.94 8.45 -14.23
N VAL A 147 6.17 9.04 -13.30
CA VAL A 147 6.13 10.48 -13.05
C VAL A 147 6.58 10.75 -11.63
N VAL A 148 7.62 11.56 -11.46
CA VAL A 148 8.25 11.85 -10.17
C VAL A 148 8.39 13.35 -9.96
N ALA A 149 8.09 13.84 -8.76
CA ALA A 149 8.27 15.24 -8.40
C ALA A 149 8.73 15.45 -6.94
N GLY A 150 9.83 16.19 -6.77
CA GLY A 150 10.31 16.65 -5.46
C GLY A 150 10.99 15.57 -4.62
N ASP A 151 11.87 14.79 -5.24
CA ASP A 151 12.54 13.66 -4.61
C ASP A 151 14.05 13.92 -4.45
N ASP A 152 14.67 13.48 -3.35
CA ASP A 152 16.11 13.69 -3.13
C ASP A 152 16.95 12.71 -3.99
N GLY A 153 16.53 11.45 -4.09
CA GLY A 153 17.26 10.41 -4.80
C GLY A 153 16.36 9.49 -5.62
N LEU A 154 16.67 9.36 -6.91
CA LEU A 154 15.95 8.53 -7.86
C LEU A 154 16.89 7.55 -8.59
N VAL A 155 16.62 6.26 -8.47
CA VAL A 155 17.27 5.19 -9.23
C VAL A 155 16.22 4.41 -10.00
N VAL A 156 16.31 4.42 -11.34
CA VAL A 156 15.34 3.73 -12.20
C VAL A 156 16.01 2.83 -13.23
N ALA A 157 15.38 1.69 -13.50
CA ALA A 157 15.81 0.75 -14.53
C ALA A 157 14.63 0.19 -15.33
N GLY A 158 14.71 0.22 -16.67
CA GLY A 158 13.72 -0.42 -17.54
C GLY A 158 12.37 0.28 -17.54
N ILE A 159 12.35 1.60 -17.77
CA ILE A 159 11.12 2.41 -17.82
C ILE A 159 10.89 2.95 -19.23
N ASP A 160 9.71 2.73 -19.82
CA ASP A 160 9.45 3.25 -21.17
C ASP A 160 9.39 4.79 -21.19
N VAL A 161 8.64 5.39 -20.27
CA VAL A 161 8.48 6.85 -20.16
C VAL A 161 8.77 7.34 -18.75
N LEU A 162 9.81 8.16 -18.62
CA LEU A 162 10.21 8.82 -17.39
C LEU A 162 9.99 10.34 -17.47
N VAL A 163 9.19 10.88 -16.56
CA VAL A 163 9.00 12.33 -16.35
C VAL A 163 9.43 12.67 -14.93
N VAL A 164 10.41 13.55 -14.79
CA VAL A 164 10.96 13.94 -13.48
C VAL A 164 11.00 15.45 -13.32
N ALA A 165 10.72 15.92 -12.10
CA ALA A 165 10.91 17.32 -11.74
C ALA A 165 11.44 17.49 -10.31
N GLY A 166 12.38 18.41 -10.09
CA GLY A 166 12.94 18.66 -8.76
C GLY A 166 13.54 17.41 -8.12
N VAL A 167 14.44 16.73 -8.84
CA VAL A 167 15.18 15.56 -8.35
C VAL A 167 16.64 15.93 -8.17
N ASP A 168 17.18 15.75 -6.96
CA ASP A 168 18.57 16.13 -6.65
C ASP A 168 19.59 15.15 -7.24
N LEU A 169 19.33 13.83 -7.11
CA LEU A 169 20.18 12.78 -7.67
C LEU A 169 19.36 11.83 -8.56
N LEU A 170 19.74 11.72 -9.83
CA LEU A 170 19.10 10.84 -10.79
C LEU A 170 20.10 9.82 -11.38
N VAL A 171 19.75 8.54 -11.28
CA VAL A 171 20.43 7.42 -11.94
C VAL A 171 19.43 6.65 -12.79
N VAL A 172 19.68 6.55 -14.09
CA VAL A 172 18.76 5.94 -15.06
C VAL A 172 19.49 4.88 -15.90
N ALA A 173 18.84 3.73 -16.09
CA ALA A 173 19.25 2.70 -17.05
C ALA A 173 18.04 2.18 -17.85
N GLY A 174 18.20 1.99 -19.17
CA GLY A 174 17.13 1.42 -20.00
C GLY A 174 15.84 2.24 -19.97
N VAL A 175 15.94 3.53 -20.33
CA VAL A 175 14.78 4.41 -20.49
C VAL A 175 14.63 4.85 -21.93
N ASP A 176 13.43 4.67 -22.49
CA ASP A 176 13.14 4.99 -23.89
C ASP A 176 12.86 6.49 -24.08
N VAL A 177 12.07 7.09 -23.18
CA VAL A 177 11.74 8.52 -23.18
C VAL A 177 12.03 9.13 -21.82
N LEU A 178 12.85 10.18 -21.79
CA LEU A 178 13.17 10.93 -20.58
C LEU A 178 12.78 12.41 -20.76
N VAL A 179 11.99 12.93 -19.81
CA VAL A 179 11.63 14.35 -19.69
C VAL A 179 12.05 14.86 -18.32
N VAL A 180 12.91 15.88 -18.27
CA VAL A 180 13.36 16.54 -17.04
C VAL A 180 12.90 17.99 -17.04
N ALA A 181 12.26 18.43 -15.95
CA ALA A 181 11.86 19.81 -15.73
C ALA A 181 12.36 20.32 -14.38
N GLY A 182 12.77 21.59 -14.29
CA GLY A 182 13.06 22.23 -13.00
C GLY A 182 14.16 21.58 -12.16
N ILE A 183 15.37 21.50 -12.72
CA ILE A 183 16.62 21.36 -11.95
C ILE A 183 16.89 22.60 -11.10
#